data_AF-Q54TE5-F1
#
_entry.id   AF-Q54TE5-F1
#
_cell.length_a   1.000
_cell.length_b   1.000
_cell.length_c   1.000
_cell.angle_alpha   90.00
_cell.angle_beta   90.00
_cell.angle_gamma   90.00
#
_symmetry.space_group_name_H-M   'P 1'
#
loop_
_entity.id
_entity.type
_entity.pdbx_description
1 polymer ?
#
loop_
_entity_poly.entity_id
_entity_poly.type
_entity_poly.pdbx_seq_one_letter_code
_entity_poly.pdbx_strand_id
1 'polypeptide(L)' 'MQNQEPLSKDFKSAIVISPPIELSIQIQEFRKKYDKAFVRWMPHINL' A
#
# COMPACT_ATOMS: atom_id res chain seq x y z
N MET A 1 -7.70 -25.84 -28.60
CA MET A 1 -7.46 -24.41 -28.31
C MET A 1 -7.84 -24.18 -26.86
N GLN A 2 -6.89 -23.79 -26.01
CA GLN A 2 -7.20 -23.38 -24.64
C GLN A 2 -7.71 -21.94 -24.71
N ASN A 3 -8.97 -21.70 -24.32
CA ASN A 3 -9.49 -20.35 -24.14
C ASN A 3 -8.72 -19.71 -22.98
N GLN A 4 -7.89 -18.71 -23.28
CA GLN A 4 -7.35 -17.84 -22.25
C GLN A 4 -8.46 -16.86 -21.86
N GLU A 5 -8.99 -17.00 -20.63
CA GLU A 5 -9.86 -15.98 -20.05
C GLU A 5 -9.15 -14.62 -20.13
N PRO A 6 -9.84 -13.55 -20.54
CA PRO A 6 -9.24 -12.22 -20.58
C PRO A 6 -8.73 -11.89 -19.17
N LEU A 7 -7.47 -11.44 -19.07
CA LEU A 7 -6.88 -11.00 -17.80
C LEU A 7 -7.78 -9.91 -17.19
N SER A 8 -8.59 -10.27 -16.20
CA SER A 8 -9.42 -9.33 -15.48
C SER A 8 -8.54 -8.51 -14.54
N LYS A 9 -8.73 -7.19 -14.52
CA LYS A 9 -8.05 -6.33 -13.53
C LYS A 9 -8.64 -6.63 -12.15
N ASP A 10 -7.79 -6.99 -11.20
CA ASP A 10 -8.16 -7.13 -9.79
C ASP A 10 -8.12 -5.75 -9.11
N PHE A 11 -9.19 -5.38 -8.42
CA PHE A 11 -9.30 -4.13 -7.67
C PHE A 11 -9.57 -4.43 -6.20
N LYS A 12 -8.79 -3.80 -5.31
CA LYS A 12 -8.92 -3.94 -3.86
C LYS A 12 -8.99 -2.55 -3.23
N SER A 13 -9.90 -2.39 -2.29
CA SER A 13 -10.07 -1.17 -1.49
C SER A 13 -9.95 -1.51 -0.01
N ALA A 14 -9.51 -0.55 0.79
CA ALA A 14 -9.47 -0.65 2.25
C ALA A 14 -9.84 0.70 2.88
N ILE A 15 -10.40 0.67 4.07
CA ILE A 15 -10.54 1.86 4.92
C ILE A 15 -9.28 1.93 5.78
N VAL A 16 -8.68 3.11 5.85
CA VAL A 16 -7.43 3.30 6.57
C VAL A 16 -7.42 4.62 7.34
N ILE A 17 -6.66 4.65 8.42
CA ILE A 17 -6.27 5.89 9.10
C ILE A 17 -4.87 6.27 8.62
N SER A 18 -4.73 7.40 7.93
CA SER A 18 -3.44 7.96 7.55
C SER A 18 -2.89 8.87 8.66
N PRO A 19 -1.56 8.88 8.90
CA PRO A 19 -0.96 9.85 9.80
C PRO A 19 -1.06 11.27 9.21
N PRO A 20 -0.98 12.32 10.06
CA PRO A 20 -0.77 13.69 9.60
C PRO A 20 0.46 13.78 8.69
N ILE A 21 0.38 14.62 7.65
CA ILE A 21 1.40 14.70 6.60
C ILE A 21 2.76 15.14 7.16
N GLU A 22 2.74 15.99 8.19
CA GLU A 22 3.91 16.53 8.88
C GLU A 22 4.73 15.42 9.56
N LEU A 23 4.07 14.34 9.98
CA LEU A 23 4.69 13.18 10.61
C LEU A 23 5.09 12.09 9.61
N SER A 24 4.64 12.18 8.36
CA SER A 24 4.88 11.15 7.35
C SER A 24 6.36 10.94 7.07
N ILE A 25 7.18 12.01 7.08
CA ILE A 25 8.61 11.92 6.77
C ILE A 25 9.32 11.01 7.80
N GLN A 26 9.10 11.27 9.09
CA GLN A 26 9.71 10.48 10.16
C GLN A 26 9.34 8.99 10.03
N ILE A 27 8.06 8.69 9.82
CA ILE A 27 7.58 7.30 9.65
C ILE A 27 8.23 6.65 8.43
N GLN A 28 8.29 7.37 7.31
CA GLN A 28 8.85 6.86 6.06
C GLN A 28 10.36 6.55 6.17
N GLU A 29 11.13 7.31 6.95
CA GLU A 29 12.55 7.00 7.19
C GLU A 29 12.75 5.66 7.93
N PHE A 30 11.86 5.33 8.86
CA PHE A 30 11.84 4.01 9.49
C PHE A 30 11.39 2.93 8.50
N ARG A 31 10.29 3.16 7.78
CA ARG A 31 9.72 2.20 6.82
C ARG A 31 10.71 1.87 5.70
N LYS A 32 11.50 2.83 5.22
CA LYS A 32 12.54 2.62 4.20
C LYS A 32 13.56 1.55 4.61
N LYS A 33 13.83 1.39 5.91
CA LYS A 33 14.80 0.42 6.44
C LYS A 33 14.16 -0.92 6.80
N TYR A 34 12.92 -0.91 7.27
CA TYR A 34 12.32 -2.07 7.96
C TYR A 34 11.01 -2.58 7.36
N ASP A 35 10.34 -1.80 6.52
CA ASP A 35 9.05 -2.17 5.92
C ASP A 35 9.23 -2.58 4.46
N LYS A 36 9.05 -3.87 4.17
CA LYS A 36 9.09 -4.41 2.79
C LYS A 36 8.02 -3.79 1.89
N ALA A 37 6.94 -3.28 2.47
CA ALA A 37 5.85 -2.66 1.73
C ALA A 37 6.03 -1.14 1.57
N PHE A 38 7.18 -0.58 1.94
CA PHE A 38 7.47 0.86 1.81
C PHE A 38 7.07 1.46 0.46
N VAL A 39 7.38 0.77 -0.65
CA VAL A 39 7.09 1.23 -2.03
C VAL A 39 5.67 0.94 -2.51
N ARG A 40 4.88 0.16 -1.76
CA ARG A 40 3.55 -0.29 -2.19
C ARG A 40 2.45 0.70 -1.83
N TRP A 41 2.59 1.40 -0.71
CA TRP A 41 1.53 2.18 -0.09
C TRP A 41 2.08 3.15 0.97
N MET A 42 1.39 4.27 1.13
CA MET A 42 1.65 5.28 2.17
C MET A 42 1.54 4.68 3.58
N PRO A 43 2.13 5.30 4.61
CA PRO A 43 1.96 4.83 5.98
C PRO A 43 0.49 4.96 6.38
N HIS A 44 -0.08 3.93 6.99
CA HIS A 44 -1.48 3.91 7.39
C HIS A 44 -1.74 2.79 8.41
N ILE A 45 -2.90 2.83 9.06
CA ILE A 45 -3.45 1.76 9.92
C ILE A 45 -4.69 1.21 9.20
N ASN A 46 -4.75 -0.10 8.96
CA ASN A 46 -5.95 -0.73 8.40
C ASN A 46 -7.05 -0.79 9.45
N LEU A 47 -8.29 -0.53 9.02
CA LEU A 47 -9.49 -0.79 9.79
C LEU A 47 -10.14 -2.11 9.37
#